data_AF-A0A7W1HS38-F1
#
_entry.id   AF-A0A7W1HS38-F1
#
_cell.length_a   1.000
_cell.length_b   1.000
_cell.length_c   1.000
_cell.angle_alpha   90.00
_cell.angle_beta   90.00
_cell.angle_gamma   90.00
#
_symmetry.space_group_name_H-M   'P 1'
#
loop_
_entity.id
_entity.type
_entity.pdbx_description
1 polymer ?
#
loop_
_entity_poly.entity_id
_entity_poly.type
_entity_poly.pdbx_seq_one_letter_code
_entity_poly.pdbx_strand_id
1 'polypeptide(L)'
;MKEEVRMEPSRRAARSWVIRTHPEGGDGVKRLMAVAGAVLLISSVATSAGAKGATEATIRGPGLEEPLTFSGYGESANDVSLLAEQSGFFPAMFGQIPDPMEDNRPQKNLGLRYTIRYTVPNPAGGADEVVQYIFPYAEGGAVTYTPPGQPFMEGEGVDGERLRTKGGWYQGLSPLKSALVDAGLPPKAPEVSSRTDAGTPVQSAPSLSLTIAVLSVLAVLAGLVLFLFRRQRWQSVRREA
;
A
#
# COMPACT_ATOMS: atom_id res chain seq x y z
N MET A 1 -96.69 10.23 34.54
CA MET A 1 -97.94 9.82 33.88
C MET A 1 -97.54 8.92 32.73
N LYS A 2 -98.11 7.71 32.68
CA LYS A 2 -97.79 6.61 31.75
C LYS A 2 -97.96 7.04 30.29
N GLU A 3 -97.11 6.55 29.38
CA GLU A 3 -97.53 5.61 28.34
C GLU A 3 -96.33 5.02 27.57
N GLU A 4 -96.38 3.70 27.47
CA GLU A 4 -95.57 2.83 26.64
C GLU A 4 -96.29 2.70 25.29
N VAL A 5 -95.62 2.93 24.15
CA VAL A 5 -96.13 2.47 22.85
C VAL A 5 -95.02 1.77 22.06
N ARG A 6 -95.42 0.58 21.65
CA ARG A 6 -94.79 -0.55 20.98
C ARG A 6 -94.91 -0.43 19.44
N MET A 7 -93.86 -0.89 18.72
CA MET A 7 -93.81 -1.45 17.33
C MET A 7 -94.29 -0.52 16.17
N GLU A 8 -93.80 -0.54 14.93
CA GLU A 8 -93.17 -1.57 14.08
C GLU A 8 -92.51 -0.91 12.81
N PRO A 9 -92.15 -1.63 11.71
CA PRO A 9 -90.84 -1.48 11.07
C PRO A 9 -90.89 -0.72 9.72
N SER A 10 -89.74 -0.25 9.23
CA SER A 10 -89.63 0.18 7.82
C SER A 10 -88.31 -0.25 7.21
N ARG A 11 -88.43 -1.22 6.32
CA ARG A 11 -87.41 -1.67 5.38
C ARG A 11 -87.20 -0.59 4.29
N ARG A 12 -85.94 -0.49 3.85
CA ARG A 12 -85.43 -0.13 2.51
C ARG A 12 -84.53 1.11 2.51
N ALA A 13 -83.24 0.88 2.31
CA ALA A 13 -82.58 1.25 1.05
C ALA A 13 -81.14 0.70 1.04
N ALA A 14 -80.90 -0.29 0.17
CA ALA A 14 -79.58 -0.71 -0.21
C ALA A 14 -78.84 0.44 -0.90
N ARG A 15 -77.63 0.76 -0.45
CA ARG A 15 -76.68 1.59 -1.20
C ARG A 15 -75.41 0.79 -1.37
N SER A 16 -75.19 0.33 -2.59
CA SER A 16 -73.97 -0.33 -3.04
C SER A 16 -72.80 0.65 -2.92
N TRP A 17 -71.76 0.23 -2.22
CA TRP A 17 -70.47 0.90 -2.24
C TRP A 17 -69.67 0.39 -3.43
N VAL A 18 -69.48 1.23 -4.43
CA VAL A 18 -68.50 1.05 -5.50
C VAL A 18 -67.15 1.46 -4.93
N ILE A 19 -66.21 0.52 -4.79
CA ILE A 19 -64.82 0.82 -4.43
C ILE A 19 -64.15 1.46 -5.65
N ARG A 20 -63.79 2.74 -5.54
CA ARG A 20 -62.93 3.46 -6.47
C ARG A 20 -61.47 3.20 -6.08
N THR A 21 -60.72 2.46 -6.89
CA THR A 21 -59.26 2.39 -6.75
C THR A 21 -58.63 3.61 -7.44
N HIS A 22 -57.86 4.40 -6.69
CA HIS A 22 -57.01 5.47 -7.23
C HIS A 22 -55.68 4.87 -7.73
N PRO A 23 -55.23 5.17 -8.96
CA PRO A 23 -53.87 4.87 -9.39
C PRO A 23 -53.00 6.12 -9.19
N GLU A 24 -52.19 6.17 -8.14
CA GLU A 24 -51.11 7.17 -8.02
C GLU A 24 -49.74 6.48 -8.09
N GLY A 25 -49.33 6.18 -9.33
CA GLY A 25 -47.95 5.83 -9.66
C GLY A 25 -47.31 7.00 -10.40
N GLY A 26 -46.50 7.81 -9.71
CA GLY A 26 -45.80 8.92 -10.37
C GLY A 26 -44.64 9.51 -9.58
N ASP A 27 -44.83 9.76 -8.28
CA ASP A 27 -43.82 10.52 -7.50
C ASP A 27 -42.88 9.61 -6.68
N GLY A 28 -43.36 8.43 -6.28
CA GLY A 28 -42.53 7.41 -5.62
C GLY A 28 -41.44 6.88 -6.55
N VAL A 29 -41.75 6.65 -7.83
CA VAL A 29 -40.80 6.13 -8.81
C VAL A 29 -39.74 7.17 -9.18
N LYS A 30 -40.10 8.46 -9.24
CA LYS A 30 -39.13 9.55 -9.50
C LYS A 30 -38.18 9.78 -8.32
N ARG A 31 -38.67 9.67 -7.09
CA ARG A 31 -37.84 9.71 -5.87
C ARG A 31 -36.98 8.47 -5.72
N LEU A 32 -37.51 7.29 -6.07
CA LEU A 32 -36.76 6.03 -6.08
C LEU A 32 -35.69 6.03 -7.17
N MET A 33 -35.97 6.62 -8.34
CA MET A 33 -34.99 6.80 -9.42
C MET A 33 -33.92 7.86 -9.08
N ALA A 34 -34.28 8.94 -8.37
CA ALA A 34 -33.31 9.92 -7.90
C ALA A 34 -32.38 9.35 -6.80
N VAL A 35 -32.91 8.53 -5.89
CA VAL A 35 -32.11 7.81 -4.89
C VAL A 35 -31.27 6.72 -5.53
N ALA A 36 -31.82 5.96 -6.50
CA ALA A 36 -31.07 4.95 -7.23
C ALA A 36 -29.94 5.58 -8.08
N GLY A 37 -30.18 6.74 -8.69
CA GLY A 37 -29.17 7.51 -9.42
C GLY A 37 -28.05 8.06 -8.52
N ALA A 38 -28.39 8.51 -7.30
CA ALA A 38 -27.39 8.95 -6.32
C ALA A 38 -26.55 7.79 -5.78
N VAL A 39 -27.14 6.62 -5.53
CA VAL A 39 -26.41 5.41 -5.10
C VAL A 39 -25.52 4.85 -6.23
N LEU A 40 -25.96 4.93 -7.49
CA LEU A 40 -25.15 4.57 -8.65
C LEU A 40 -23.98 5.53 -8.90
N LEU A 41 -24.15 6.84 -8.64
CA LEU A 41 -23.07 7.83 -8.77
C LEU A 41 -22.04 7.75 -7.63
N ILE A 42 -22.40 7.25 -6.45
CA ILE A 42 -21.44 6.95 -5.38
C ILE A 42 -20.66 5.65 -5.67
N SER A 43 -21.17 4.80 -6.56
CA SER A 43 -20.54 3.51 -6.90
C SER A 43 -19.50 3.60 -8.03
N SER A 44 -19.31 4.78 -8.62
CA SER A 44 -18.40 4.99 -9.76
C SER A 44 -17.06 5.64 -9.39
N VAL A 45 -16.74 5.77 -8.09
CA VAL A 45 -15.33 5.91 -7.70
C VAL A 45 -14.69 4.52 -7.79
N ALA A 46 -14.47 4.08 -9.03
CA ALA A 46 -13.59 2.98 -9.34
C ALA A 46 -12.18 3.39 -8.89
N THR A 47 -11.88 3.22 -7.61
CA THR A 47 -10.50 3.29 -7.11
C THR A 47 -9.71 2.29 -7.93
N SER A 48 -8.69 2.79 -8.64
CA SER A 48 -7.87 2.01 -9.57
C SER A 48 -7.59 0.61 -9.02
N ALA A 49 -8.05 -0.42 -9.72
CA ALA A 49 -7.83 -1.82 -9.37
C ALA A 49 -6.38 -2.27 -9.60
N GLY A 50 -5.45 -1.35 -9.91
CA GLY A 50 -4.02 -1.61 -10.15
C GLY A 50 -3.06 -0.94 -9.16
N ALA A 51 -3.53 -0.42 -8.01
CA ALA A 51 -2.71 0.45 -7.15
C ALA A 51 -2.68 0.06 -5.65
N LYS A 52 -3.06 -1.16 -5.26
CA LYS A 52 -3.12 -1.55 -3.84
C LYS A 52 -2.05 -2.55 -3.42
N GLY A 53 -0.86 -2.51 -4.03
CA GLY A 53 0.25 -3.40 -3.70
C GLY A 53 1.60 -2.89 -4.22
N ALA A 54 2.69 -3.52 -3.78
CA ALA A 54 4.03 -3.21 -4.28
C ALA A 54 4.18 -3.66 -5.75
N THR A 55 4.89 -2.87 -6.56
CA THR A 55 5.18 -3.19 -7.98
C THR A 55 6.47 -3.97 -8.15
N GLU A 56 7.37 -3.84 -7.19
CA GLU A 56 8.69 -4.47 -7.21
C GLU A 56 9.13 -4.71 -5.77
N ALA A 57 9.92 -5.77 -5.56
CA ALA A 57 10.67 -5.94 -4.33
C ALA A 57 12.08 -6.43 -4.61
N THR A 58 13.04 -5.95 -3.83
CA THR A 58 14.42 -6.48 -3.86
C THR A 58 14.81 -7.04 -2.51
N ILE A 59 15.43 -8.22 -2.49
CA ILE A 59 15.92 -8.87 -1.27
C ILE A 59 17.44 -8.90 -1.29
N ARG A 60 18.05 -8.37 -0.23
CA ARG A 60 19.50 -8.43 0.00
C ARG A 60 19.80 -9.07 1.34
N GLY A 61 20.89 -9.82 1.41
CA GLY A 61 21.39 -10.36 2.66
C GLY A 61 22.53 -11.35 2.48
N PRO A 62 22.97 -12.01 3.55
CA PRO A 62 24.10 -12.92 3.52
C PRO A 62 23.95 -14.04 2.49
N GLY A 63 25.05 -14.42 1.82
CA GLY A 63 25.05 -15.53 0.86
C GLY A 63 24.33 -15.25 -0.46
N LEU A 64 23.83 -14.03 -0.68
CA LEU A 64 23.38 -13.57 -1.98
C LEU A 64 24.48 -12.73 -2.62
N GLU A 65 25.00 -13.17 -3.77
CA GLU A 65 25.97 -12.40 -4.56
C GLU A 65 25.29 -11.20 -5.23
N GLU A 66 24.07 -11.41 -5.73
CA GLU A 66 23.20 -10.39 -6.31
C GLU A 66 21.86 -10.33 -5.56
N PRO A 67 21.18 -9.17 -5.53
CA PRO A 67 19.84 -9.08 -4.95
C PRO A 67 18.85 -9.97 -5.68
N LEU A 68 17.94 -10.61 -4.94
CA LEU A 68 16.78 -11.25 -5.55
C LEU A 68 15.77 -10.18 -5.92
N THR A 69 15.29 -10.17 -7.16
CA THR A 69 14.32 -9.18 -7.66
C THR A 69 12.99 -9.85 -7.96
N PHE A 70 11.93 -9.27 -7.42
CA PHE A 70 10.55 -9.70 -7.58
C PHE A 70 9.77 -8.60 -8.30
N SER A 71 8.99 -8.97 -9.31
CA SER A 71 8.18 -8.02 -10.09
C SER A 71 7.00 -8.74 -10.74
N GLY A 72 5.98 -7.99 -11.17
CA GLY A 72 4.81 -8.55 -11.86
C GLY A 72 3.60 -8.80 -10.95
N TYR A 73 2.57 -9.45 -11.53
CA TYR A 73 1.26 -9.67 -10.90
C TYR A 73 0.66 -11.05 -11.27
N GLY A 74 1.39 -12.15 -11.02
CA GLY A 74 1.02 -13.54 -11.35
C GLY A 74 1.60 -14.60 -10.40
N GLU A 75 1.62 -15.87 -10.83
CA GLU A 75 2.00 -17.04 -10.00
C GLU A 75 3.45 -17.51 -10.25
N SER A 76 4.34 -16.62 -10.69
CA SER A 76 5.75 -16.97 -10.88
C SER A 76 6.50 -17.01 -9.55
N ALA A 77 7.62 -17.74 -9.48
CA ALA A 77 8.47 -17.76 -8.28
C ALA A 77 8.98 -16.36 -7.86
N ASN A 78 9.14 -15.44 -8.81
CA ASN A 78 9.61 -14.06 -8.58
C ASN A 78 8.45 -13.05 -8.55
N ASP A 79 7.27 -13.48 -8.14
CA ASP A 79 6.12 -12.60 -8.07
C ASP A 79 6.12 -11.74 -6.79
N VAL A 80 6.01 -10.42 -6.96
CA VAL A 80 5.99 -9.48 -5.83
C VAL A 80 4.71 -9.54 -5.01
N SER A 81 3.58 -9.87 -5.63
CA SER A 81 2.28 -10.02 -4.95
C SER A 81 2.30 -11.26 -4.07
N LEU A 82 2.81 -12.39 -4.59
CA LEU A 82 2.97 -13.62 -3.81
C LEU A 82 3.95 -13.42 -2.63
N LEU A 83 5.08 -12.75 -2.88
CA LEU A 83 6.03 -12.41 -1.82
C LEU A 83 5.36 -11.52 -0.75
N ALA A 84 4.66 -10.47 -1.15
CA ALA A 84 3.99 -9.53 -0.25
C ALA A 84 2.90 -10.22 0.60
N GLU A 85 2.12 -11.12 0.01
CA GLU A 85 1.13 -11.91 0.72
C GLU A 85 1.79 -12.80 1.78
N GLN A 86 2.76 -13.62 1.36
CA GLN A 86 3.39 -14.61 2.23
C GLN A 86 4.25 -14.00 3.33
N SER A 87 4.79 -12.81 3.10
CA SER A 87 5.64 -12.07 4.05
C SER A 87 4.87 -11.21 5.04
N GLY A 88 3.53 -11.14 4.93
CA GLY A 88 2.69 -10.31 5.79
C GLY A 88 2.81 -8.81 5.50
N PHE A 89 3.18 -8.44 4.27
CA PHE A 89 3.32 -7.05 3.85
C PHE A 89 2.01 -6.25 4.01
N PHE A 90 0.90 -6.82 3.53
CA PHE A 90 -0.41 -6.15 3.57
C PHE A 90 -0.92 -5.85 4.99
N PRO A 91 -0.99 -6.82 5.94
CA PRO A 91 -1.39 -6.52 7.30
C PRO A 91 -0.41 -5.56 8.01
N ALA A 92 0.88 -5.59 7.67
CA ALA A 92 1.87 -4.67 8.21
C ALA A 92 1.70 -3.22 7.70
N MET A 93 1.16 -3.03 6.49
CA MET A 93 0.89 -1.71 5.93
C MET A 93 -0.48 -1.18 6.34
N PHE A 94 -1.52 -1.98 6.13
CA PHE A 94 -2.92 -1.52 6.16
C PHE A 94 -3.67 -1.98 7.42
N GLY A 95 -3.07 -2.85 8.24
CA GLY A 95 -3.76 -3.54 9.32
C GLY A 95 -4.74 -4.60 8.80
N GLN A 96 -5.14 -5.52 9.69
CA GLN A 96 -6.13 -6.55 9.40
C GLN A 96 -6.86 -6.93 10.71
N ILE A 97 -8.08 -7.48 10.59
CA ILE A 97 -8.82 -8.07 11.70
C ILE A 97 -9.22 -9.52 11.33
N PRO A 98 -8.90 -10.54 12.15
CA PRO A 98 -8.02 -10.45 13.33
C PRO A 98 -6.61 -10.00 12.92
N ASP A 99 -5.91 -9.38 13.85
CA ASP A 99 -4.57 -8.86 13.62
C ASP A 99 -3.53 -9.98 13.67
N PRO A 100 -2.82 -10.26 12.57
CA PRO A 100 -1.77 -11.27 12.57
C PRO A 100 -0.41 -10.70 12.96
N MET A 101 -0.30 -9.39 13.20
CA MET A 101 0.95 -8.74 13.56
C MET A 101 1.20 -8.88 15.06
N GLU A 102 2.40 -9.33 15.42
CA GLU A 102 2.84 -9.47 16.79
C GLU A 102 3.76 -8.30 17.17
N ASP A 103 3.52 -7.66 18.31
CA ASP A 103 4.37 -6.56 18.77
C ASP A 103 5.74 -7.08 19.25
N ASN A 104 5.75 -8.28 19.82
CA ASN A 104 6.93 -8.86 20.44
C ASN A 104 7.76 -9.66 19.44
N ARG A 105 9.07 -9.47 19.51
CA ARG A 105 10.03 -10.28 18.75
C ARG A 105 9.88 -11.76 19.14
N PRO A 106 9.77 -12.69 18.18
CA PRO A 106 9.81 -14.11 18.49
C PRO A 106 11.08 -14.49 19.24
N GLN A 107 10.94 -15.27 20.31
CA GLN A 107 12.05 -15.65 21.20
C GLN A 107 12.96 -16.76 20.62
N LYS A 108 12.55 -17.36 19.51
CA LYS A 108 13.30 -18.43 18.83
C LYS A 108 14.53 -17.89 18.12
N ASN A 109 15.45 -18.78 17.74
CA ASN A 109 16.57 -18.39 16.91
C ASN A 109 16.09 -17.94 15.52
N LEU A 110 16.24 -16.66 15.21
CA LEU A 110 15.82 -16.11 13.91
C LEU A 110 16.82 -16.40 12.78
N GLY A 111 18.05 -16.77 13.10
CA GLY A 111 19.12 -16.87 12.11
C GLY A 111 19.47 -15.53 11.47
N LEU A 112 19.98 -15.58 10.24
CA LEU A 112 20.47 -14.40 9.54
C LEU A 112 19.34 -13.53 8.98
N ARG A 113 19.53 -12.22 9.06
CA ARG A 113 18.59 -11.20 8.58
C ARG A 113 18.87 -10.85 7.12
N TYR A 114 17.80 -10.81 6.34
CA TYR A 114 17.75 -10.25 4.99
C TYR A 114 16.83 -9.02 5.00
N THR A 115 17.00 -8.15 4.02
CA THR A 115 16.21 -6.92 3.87
C THR A 115 15.47 -6.95 2.56
N ILE A 116 14.15 -6.83 2.64
CA ILE A 116 13.25 -6.60 1.52
C ILE A 116 13.00 -5.10 1.41
N ARG A 117 13.15 -4.54 0.21
CA ARG A 117 12.72 -3.19 -0.13
C ARG A 117 11.60 -3.29 -1.16
N TYR A 118 10.41 -2.85 -0.80
CA TYR A 118 9.25 -2.81 -1.66
C TYR A 118 9.08 -1.44 -2.30
N THR A 119 8.81 -1.40 -3.59
CA THR A 119 8.40 -0.19 -4.31
C THR A 119 6.87 -0.13 -4.33
N VAL A 120 6.31 0.90 -3.72
CA VAL A 120 4.86 1.10 -3.55
C VAL A 120 4.41 2.30 -4.36
N PRO A 121 3.55 2.13 -5.37
CA PRO A 121 3.03 3.27 -6.15
C PRO A 121 2.31 4.28 -5.25
N ASN A 122 2.59 5.56 -5.46
CA ASN A 122 1.87 6.64 -4.77
C ASN A 122 0.84 7.27 -5.73
N PRO A 123 -0.46 7.30 -5.38
CA PRO A 123 -1.48 7.95 -6.19
C PRO A 123 -1.22 9.42 -6.52
N ALA A 124 -0.48 10.13 -5.66
CA ALA A 124 -0.07 11.52 -5.88
C ALA A 124 1.09 11.66 -6.91
N GLY A 125 1.65 10.54 -7.35
CA GLY A 125 2.77 10.46 -8.28
C GLY A 125 4.03 9.90 -7.64
N GLY A 126 4.82 9.18 -8.44
CA GLY A 126 6.03 8.50 -7.97
C GLY A 126 5.75 7.21 -7.22
N ALA A 127 6.74 6.77 -6.43
CA ALA A 127 6.65 5.58 -5.60
C ALA A 127 7.36 5.81 -4.26
N ASP A 128 6.82 5.18 -3.23
CA ASP A 128 7.41 5.11 -1.90
C ASP A 128 8.14 3.79 -1.70
N GLU A 129 9.11 3.79 -0.79
CA GLU A 129 9.82 2.58 -0.41
C GLU A 129 9.37 2.13 0.98
N VAL A 130 9.03 0.85 1.10
CA VAL A 130 8.76 0.21 2.39
C VAL A 130 9.78 -0.88 2.64
N VAL A 131 10.44 -0.82 3.79
CA VAL A 131 11.44 -1.81 4.21
C VAL A 131 10.77 -2.86 5.09
N GLN A 132 11.10 -4.12 4.84
CA GLN A 132 10.77 -5.25 5.69
C GLN A 132 12.02 -6.11 5.90
N TYR A 133 12.24 -6.62 7.10
CA TYR A 133 13.28 -7.61 7.36
C TYR A 133 12.68 -9.01 7.28
N ILE A 134 13.43 -9.95 6.70
CA ILE A 134 13.05 -11.35 6.64
C ILE A 134 14.15 -12.23 7.20
N PHE A 135 13.71 -13.24 7.94
CA PHE A 135 14.52 -14.25 8.61
C PHE A 135 14.14 -15.62 8.04
N PRO A 136 14.64 -15.97 6.84
CA PRO A 136 14.14 -17.13 6.07
C PRO A 136 14.52 -18.47 6.70
N TYR A 137 15.53 -18.48 7.57
CA TYR A 137 16.02 -19.68 8.25
C TYR A 137 15.68 -19.72 9.74
N ALA A 138 14.72 -18.89 10.18
CA ALA A 138 14.27 -18.89 11.57
C ALA A 138 13.73 -20.27 11.98
N GLU A 139 13.99 -20.63 13.24
CA GLU A 139 13.49 -21.85 13.83
C GLU A 139 11.95 -21.82 13.92
N GLY A 140 11.30 -22.83 13.34
CA GLY A 140 9.84 -22.90 13.27
C GLY A 140 9.22 -22.24 12.03
N GLY A 141 10.02 -21.78 11.08
CA GLY A 141 9.56 -21.20 9.81
C GLY A 141 10.02 -19.76 9.62
N ALA A 142 9.91 -19.25 8.40
CA ALA A 142 10.34 -17.89 8.08
C ALA A 142 9.55 -16.84 8.88
N VAL A 143 10.25 -15.83 9.40
CA VAL A 143 9.66 -14.72 10.15
C VAL A 143 10.00 -13.41 9.47
N THR A 144 9.09 -12.45 9.49
CA THR A 144 9.34 -11.10 9.00
C THR A 144 9.12 -10.05 10.09
N TYR A 145 9.74 -8.88 9.91
CA TYR A 145 9.50 -7.70 10.72
C TYR A 145 9.41 -6.47 9.83
N THR A 146 8.31 -5.75 9.95
CA THR A 146 8.15 -4.45 9.30
C THR A 146 8.30 -3.36 10.35
N PRO A 147 9.31 -2.46 10.26
CA PRO A 147 9.37 -1.29 11.12
C PRO A 147 8.07 -0.48 11.05
N PRO A 148 7.47 -0.09 12.20
CA PRO A 148 6.29 0.74 12.24
C PRO A 148 6.61 2.19 11.83
N GLY A 149 5.59 2.92 11.38
CA GLY A 149 5.68 4.37 11.13
C GLY A 149 6.32 4.78 9.81
N GLN A 150 6.72 3.83 8.95
CA GLN A 150 7.28 4.14 7.63
C GLN A 150 6.21 4.80 6.76
N PRO A 151 6.46 6.01 6.22
CA PRO A 151 5.49 6.67 5.37
C PRO A 151 5.35 5.92 4.05
N PHE A 152 4.13 5.70 3.60
CA PHE A 152 3.83 5.14 2.29
C PHE A 152 2.51 5.73 1.80
N MET A 153 2.42 6.06 0.51
CA MET A 153 1.25 6.66 -0.12
C MET A 153 0.80 7.98 0.54
N GLU A 154 0.29 8.92 -0.26
CA GLU A 154 -0.52 10.00 0.31
C GLU A 154 -1.89 9.43 0.68
N GLY A 155 -2.35 9.66 1.91
CA GLY A 155 -3.66 9.19 2.35
C GLY A 155 -4.77 10.09 1.82
N GLU A 156 -5.95 9.52 1.59
CA GLU A 156 -7.20 10.28 1.32
C GLU A 156 -7.75 10.95 2.60
N GLY A 157 -6.88 11.38 3.51
CA GLY A 157 -7.25 12.09 4.74
C GLY A 157 -7.55 13.57 4.48
N VAL A 158 -8.36 14.18 5.35
CA VAL A 158 -8.83 15.58 5.26
C VAL A 158 -7.68 16.60 5.22
N ASP A 159 -6.47 16.22 5.62
CA ASP A 159 -5.28 17.07 5.72
C ASP A 159 -4.13 16.66 4.78
N GLY A 160 -4.31 15.67 3.90
CA GLY A 160 -3.25 15.20 2.99
C GLY A 160 -2.09 14.46 3.68
N GLU A 161 -2.30 13.92 4.87
CA GLU A 161 -1.27 13.16 5.59
C GLU A 161 -0.96 11.82 4.91
N ARG A 162 0.32 11.43 4.95
CA ARG A 162 0.78 10.15 4.40
C ARG A 162 0.36 8.99 5.30
N LEU A 163 -0.03 7.87 4.69
CA LEU A 163 -0.25 6.65 5.45
C LEU A 163 1.09 6.18 6.03
N ARG A 164 1.02 5.41 7.12
CA ARG A 164 2.18 4.90 7.83
C ARG A 164 2.01 3.43 8.13
N THR A 165 3.09 2.67 8.00
CA THR A 165 3.05 1.24 8.33
C THR A 165 2.60 1.05 9.77
N LYS A 166 1.64 0.15 9.97
CA LYS A 166 1.37 -0.39 11.30
C LYS A 166 2.62 -1.08 11.85
N GLY A 167 3.29 -1.85 11.01
CA GLY A 167 4.49 -2.61 11.38
C GLY A 167 4.19 -3.81 12.28
N GLY A 168 5.26 -4.41 12.79
CA GLY A 168 5.21 -5.57 13.69
C GLY A 168 5.94 -6.78 13.14
N TRP A 169 5.97 -7.84 13.95
CA TRP A 169 6.46 -9.16 13.61
C TRP A 169 5.36 -9.99 12.97
N TYR A 170 5.72 -10.84 12.01
CA TYR A 170 4.78 -11.72 11.34
C TYR A 170 5.40 -13.09 11.12
N GLN A 171 4.63 -14.14 11.42
CA GLN A 171 4.99 -15.50 11.08
C GLN A 171 4.67 -15.70 9.60
N GLY A 172 5.72 -15.75 8.77
CA GLY A 172 5.58 -15.97 7.34
C GLY A 172 4.79 -17.23 7.04
N LEU A 173 4.00 -17.20 5.96
CA LEU A 173 3.23 -18.37 5.54
C LEU A 173 4.17 -19.54 5.22
N SER A 174 3.72 -20.77 5.44
CA SER A 174 4.51 -21.99 5.24
C SER A 174 5.32 -22.05 3.92
N PRO A 175 4.79 -21.62 2.76
CA PRO A 175 5.55 -21.66 1.50
C PRO A 175 6.57 -20.53 1.31
N LEU A 176 6.66 -19.55 2.22
CA LEU A 176 7.51 -18.36 2.03
C LEU A 176 8.98 -18.73 1.80
N LYS A 177 9.54 -19.64 2.60
CA LYS A 177 10.94 -20.04 2.43
C LYS A 177 11.16 -20.76 1.10
N SER A 178 10.26 -21.67 0.72
CA SER A 178 10.39 -22.39 -0.56
C SER A 178 10.30 -21.44 -1.75
N ALA A 179 9.37 -20.48 -1.72
CA ALA A 179 9.26 -19.47 -2.78
C ALA A 179 10.55 -18.64 -2.93
N LEU A 180 11.17 -18.25 -1.80
CA LEU A 180 12.46 -17.56 -1.84
C LEU A 180 13.57 -18.44 -2.40
N VAL A 181 13.58 -19.73 -2.08
CA VAL A 181 14.57 -20.68 -2.61
C VAL A 181 14.39 -20.86 -4.13
N ASP A 182 13.15 -20.98 -4.59
CA ASP A 182 12.81 -21.06 -6.02
C ASP A 182 13.22 -19.76 -6.75
N ALA A 183 13.18 -18.63 -6.05
CA ALA A 183 13.67 -17.34 -6.54
C ALA A 183 15.20 -17.16 -6.51
N GLY A 184 15.95 -18.13 -5.94
CA GLY A 184 17.41 -18.12 -5.91
C GLY A 184 18.04 -17.93 -4.52
N LEU A 185 17.26 -17.90 -3.44
CA LEU A 185 17.80 -17.95 -2.09
C LEU A 185 18.48 -19.31 -1.86
N PRO A 186 19.68 -19.35 -1.24
CA PRO A 186 20.29 -20.62 -0.87
C PRO A 186 19.36 -21.47 0.02
N PRO A 187 19.23 -22.79 -0.22
CA PRO A 187 18.31 -23.64 0.56
C PRO A 187 18.71 -23.77 2.04
N LYS A 188 20.00 -23.55 2.33
CA LYS A 188 20.58 -23.56 3.68
C LYS A 188 21.19 -22.19 3.98
N ALA A 189 21.16 -21.81 5.26
CA ALA A 189 21.80 -20.58 5.71
C ALA A 189 23.30 -20.64 5.38
N PRO A 190 23.90 -19.55 4.88
CA PRO A 190 25.34 -19.48 4.72
C PRO A 190 26.01 -19.58 6.09
N GLU A 191 27.13 -20.28 6.16
CA GLU A 191 27.94 -20.30 7.37
C GLU A 191 28.44 -18.88 7.63
N VAL A 192 28.25 -18.41 8.86
CA VAL A 192 28.90 -17.19 9.31
C VAL A 192 30.37 -17.53 9.43
N SER A 193 31.13 -17.31 8.35
CA SER A 193 32.58 -17.29 8.45
C SER A 193 32.91 -16.15 9.40
N SER A 194 33.21 -16.49 10.65
CA SER A 194 33.90 -15.61 11.57
C SER A 194 35.23 -15.28 10.90
N ARG A 195 35.27 -14.18 10.15
CA ARG A 195 36.53 -13.53 9.86
C ARG A 195 37.04 -13.03 11.21
N THR A 196 37.78 -13.89 11.89
CA THR A 196 38.78 -13.48 12.87
C THR A 196 39.75 -12.62 12.07
N ASP A 197 39.47 -11.33 11.99
CA ASP A 197 40.49 -10.33 11.65
C ASP A 197 41.49 -10.37 12.81
N ALA A 198 42.41 -11.33 12.75
CA ALA A 198 43.65 -11.28 13.48
C ALA A 198 44.32 -9.97 13.04
N GLY A 199 44.33 -9.01 13.96
CA GLY A 199 44.73 -7.64 13.70
C GLY A 199 46.07 -7.56 13.00
N THR A 200 46.05 -7.10 11.75
CA THR A 200 47.16 -6.33 11.21
C THR A 200 47.06 -4.93 11.81
N PRO A 201 48.07 -4.46 12.57
CA PRO A 201 48.10 -3.08 13.02
C PRO A 201 48.31 -2.22 11.78
N VAL A 202 47.23 -1.63 11.27
CA VAL A 202 47.34 -0.55 10.29
C VAL A 202 47.99 0.62 11.01
N GLN A 203 49.27 0.78 10.72
CA GLN A 203 50.04 1.97 11.03
C GLN A 203 49.25 3.19 10.59
N SER A 204 49.03 4.09 11.54
CA SER A 204 48.46 5.40 11.32
C SER A 204 49.37 6.19 10.38
N ALA A 205 49.01 6.26 9.10
CA ALA A 205 49.56 7.24 8.17
C ALA A 205 48.76 8.56 8.30
N PRO A 206 49.42 9.72 8.25
CA PRO A 206 48.88 10.99 8.70
C PRO A 206 47.77 11.53 7.78
N SER A 207 46.76 12.15 8.38
CA SER A 207 45.68 12.86 7.71
C SER A 207 46.21 14.08 6.94
N LEU A 208 46.25 13.97 5.61
CA LEU A 208 46.31 15.12 4.72
C LEU A 208 44.89 15.61 4.45
N SER A 209 44.43 16.51 5.33
CA SER A 209 43.33 17.42 5.04
C SER A 209 43.79 18.45 4.01
N LEU A 210 43.24 18.45 2.79
CA LEU A 210 42.87 19.67 2.04
C LEU A 210 42.16 19.37 0.69
N THR A 211 40.98 19.97 0.54
CA THR A 211 40.45 20.62 -0.69
C THR A 211 40.19 19.81 -1.96
N ILE A 212 39.01 19.17 -2.06
CA ILE A 212 38.23 19.14 -3.32
C ILE A 212 36.71 19.20 -2.98
N ALA A 213 36.23 20.35 -2.50
CA ALA A 213 34.80 20.56 -2.28
C ALA A 213 34.30 21.97 -2.64
N VAL A 214 35.12 22.77 -3.36
CA VAL A 214 34.77 24.15 -3.74
C VAL A 214 34.66 24.34 -5.28
N LEU A 215 35.12 23.40 -6.10
CA LEU A 215 35.07 23.51 -7.56
C LEU A 215 33.79 22.97 -8.23
N SER A 216 33.01 22.14 -7.53
CA SER A 216 31.76 21.55 -8.09
C SER A 216 30.55 22.49 -8.00
N VAL A 217 30.54 23.44 -7.06
CA VAL A 217 29.42 24.38 -6.89
C VAL A 217 29.47 25.55 -7.90
N LEU A 218 30.67 25.98 -8.32
CA LEU A 218 30.84 27.06 -9.31
C LEU A 218 30.53 26.61 -10.76
N ALA A 219 30.75 25.34 -11.09
CA ALA A 219 30.45 24.82 -12.44
C ALA A 219 28.94 24.68 -12.71
N VAL A 220 28.15 24.33 -11.69
CA VAL A 220 26.69 24.18 -11.82
C VAL A 220 26.00 25.54 -11.95
N LEU A 221 26.48 26.57 -11.23
CA LEU A 221 25.94 27.93 -11.32
C LEU A 221 26.27 28.60 -12.67
N ALA A 222 27.47 28.40 -13.23
CA ALA A 222 27.82 28.92 -14.55
C ALA A 222 27.01 28.25 -15.69
N GLY A 223 26.72 26.95 -15.56
CA GLY A 223 25.89 26.21 -16.53
C GLY A 223 24.43 26.68 -16.55
N LEU A 224 23.86 27.00 -15.38
CA LEU A 224 22.48 27.48 -15.27
C LEU A 224 22.31 28.88 -15.87
N VAL A 225 23.29 29.78 -15.65
CA VAL A 225 23.27 31.14 -16.20
C VAL A 225 23.38 31.12 -17.73
N LEU A 226 24.28 30.31 -18.30
CA LEU A 226 24.42 30.20 -19.76
C LEU A 226 23.19 29.55 -20.43
N PHE A 227 22.51 28.62 -19.75
CA PHE A 227 21.28 27.99 -20.25
C PHE A 227 20.11 28.99 -20.31
N LEU A 228 19.97 29.85 -19.31
CA LEU A 228 18.93 30.88 -19.28
C LEU A 228 19.19 32.00 -20.31
N PHE A 229 20.45 32.41 -20.50
CA PHE A 229 20.82 33.40 -21.53
C PHE A 229 20.64 32.89 -22.97
N ARG A 230 20.88 31.60 -23.25
CA ARG A 230 20.56 31.01 -24.57
C ARG A 230 19.07 31.01 -24.86
N ARG A 231 18.22 30.84 -23.85
CA ARG A 231 16.76 30.77 -24.04
C ARG A 231 16.14 32.14 -24.34
N GLN A 232 16.66 33.23 -23.76
CA GLN A 232 16.17 34.58 -24.04
C GLN A 232 16.53 35.09 -25.45
N ARG A 233 17.70 34.74 -25.97
CA ARG A 233 18.17 35.21 -27.29
C ARG A 233 17.34 34.67 -28.47
N TRP A 234 16.56 33.61 -28.25
CA TRP A 234 15.64 33.03 -29.25
C TRP A 234 14.26 33.70 -29.28
N GLN A 235 13.93 34.51 -28.28
CA GLN A 235 12.66 35.26 -28.23
C GLN A 235 12.77 36.64 -28.90
N SER A 236 13.98 37.18 -29.04
CA SER A 236 14.23 38.48 -29.68
C SER A 236 14.13 38.43 -31.20
N VAL A 237 14.45 37.28 -31.83
CA VAL A 237 14.47 37.12 -33.29
C VAL A 237 13.05 36.91 -33.87
N ARG A 238 12.05 36.67 -33.03
CA ARG A 238 10.66 36.41 -33.46
C ARG A 238 9.72 37.62 -33.35
N ARG A 239 10.25 38.80 -33.01
CA ARG A 239 9.48 40.07 -32.95
C ARG A 239 9.86 41.09 -34.04
N GLU A 240 10.78 40.75 -34.94
CA GLU A 240 11.13 41.60 -36.09
C GLU A 240 11.00 40.87 -37.45
N ALA A 241 10.14 39.86 -37.54
CA ALA A 241 9.71 39.26 -38.80
C ALA A 241 8.19 39.32 -38.92
#